data_AF-A0A1I1D3H9-F1
#
_entry.id   AF-A0A1I1D3H9-F1
#
_cell.length_a   1.000
_cell.length_b   1.000
_cell.length_c   1.000
_cell.angle_alpha   90.00
_cell.angle_beta   90.00
_cell.angle_gamma   90.00
#
_symmetry.space_group_name_H-M   'P 1'
#
loop_
_entity.id
_entity.type
_entity.pdbx_description
1 polymer ?
#
loop_
_entity_poly.entity_id
_entity_poly.type
_entity_poly.pdbx_seq_one_letter_code
_entity_poly.pdbx_strand_id
1 'polypeptide(L)'
;MTSQDTNMSHSPEMRDTLNMTAGTVGRDLLSALVLEMKMMPSIWAKMSQKKQDDIIERLRNRVDTAVKMAVHLIAANGRTVLQGDLDKVTIHNGTQATIKFGKAAPGLLELATAQGQAVLLVVSGNPETFTGGMDEVRGEADQRGLDLGREYADDDGAGMPPATDGDDVVDAEFKVLGIDHQPLQDELNAAFEAGATAAAEGKPESACPVMAGPLCIEWVKGWKAWREDEHPEVIDELYDQAVECVRADGKVSISKLRRQLQIGNGRAVRLVEEMERRCVVSPADADGQRTVIGEDDASREAA
;
A
#
# COMPACT_ATOMS: atom_id res chain seq x y z
N MET A 1 5.36 48.18 -19.92
CA MET A 1 5.44 46.79 -20.41
C MET A 1 6.37 46.07 -19.45
N THR A 2 6.04 45.05 -18.67
CA THR A 2 4.91 44.12 -18.53
C THR A 2 5.27 43.36 -17.26
N SER A 3 4.66 43.68 -16.11
CA SER A 3 4.83 42.86 -14.91
C SER A 3 3.75 41.80 -14.93
N GLN A 4 4.18 40.55 -14.98
CA GLN A 4 3.31 39.38 -14.99
C GLN A 4 2.57 39.29 -13.66
N ASP A 5 1.25 39.37 -13.73
CA ASP A 5 0.34 38.95 -12.65
C ASP A 5 0.41 37.42 -12.52
N THR A 6 1.16 36.93 -11.54
CA THR A 6 1.13 35.53 -11.14
C THR A 6 -0.16 35.30 -10.36
N ASN A 7 -1.21 34.96 -11.10
CA ASN A 7 -2.49 34.51 -10.58
C ASN A 7 -2.28 33.17 -9.85
N MET A 8 -2.08 33.22 -8.53
CA MET A 8 -2.08 32.04 -7.64
C MET A 8 -3.49 31.44 -7.60
N SER A 9 -3.75 30.59 -8.59
CA SER A 9 -4.84 29.62 -8.63
C SER A 9 -4.96 28.92 -7.28
N HIS A 10 -5.98 29.29 -6.50
CA HIS A 10 -6.31 28.62 -5.25
C HIS A 10 -6.70 27.17 -5.55
N SER A 11 -5.86 26.24 -5.10
CA SER A 11 -6.05 24.80 -5.25
C SER A 11 -7.40 24.36 -4.63
N PRO A 12 -8.17 23.49 -5.31
CA PRO A 12 -9.42 22.93 -4.77
C PRO A 12 -9.25 22.16 -3.46
N GLU A 13 -8.01 21.82 -3.06
CA GLU A 13 -7.69 21.16 -1.78
C GLU A 13 -8.07 22.01 -0.56
N MET A 14 -8.05 23.35 -0.69
CA MET A 14 -8.40 24.27 0.41
C MET A 14 -9.92 24.41 0.62
N ARG A 15 -10.73 23.81 -0.25
CA ARG A 15 -12.20 23.80 -0.14
C ARG A 15 -12.71 22.59 0.64
N ASP A 16 -12.02 21.45 0.52
CA ASP A 16 -12.34 20.25 1.29
C ASP A 16 -11.92 20.37 2.77
N THR A 17 -10.98 21.26 3.08
CA THR A 17 -10.57 21.56 4.46
C THR A 17 -11.62 22.33 5.26
N LEU A 18 -12.61 22.96 4.62
CA LEU A 18 -13.60 23.78 5.34
C LEU A 18 -14.82 23.00 5.85
N ASN A 19 -14.95 21.71 5.51
CA ASN A 19 -16.11 20.89 5.88
C ASN A 19 -15.84 19.88 7.01
N MET A 20 -14.66 19.88 7.63
CA MET A 20 -14.42 19.03 8.81
C MET A 20 -15.08 19.64 10.04
N THR A 21 -16.15 19.00 10.51
CA THR A 21 -16.74 19.32 11.81
C THR A 21 -15.95 18.60 12.91
N ALA A 22 -15.99 19.09 14.16
CA ALA A 22 -15.31 18.44 15.29
C ALA A 22 -15.65 16.94 15.44
N GLY A 23 -16.83 16.52 14.98
CA GLY A 23 -17.25 15.11 14.96
C GLY A 23 -16.70 14.27 13.79
N THR A 24 -16.15 14.89 12.73
CA THR A 24 -15.66 14.17 11.54
C THR A 24 -14.15 14.20 11.38
N VAL A 25 -13.41 15.00 12.16
CA VAL A 25 -11.93 15.11 12.07
C VAL A 25 -11.24 13.75 12.04
N GLY A 26 -11.62 12.82 12.93
CA GLY A 26 -11.01 11.49 12.98
C GLY A 26 -11.32 10.63 11.74
N ARG A 27 -12.56 10.67 11.26
CA ARG A 27 -12.98 9.97 10.03
C ARG A 27 -12.24 10.53 8.82
N ASP A 28 -12.11 11.84 8.76
CA ASP A 28 -11.57 12.53 7.60
C ASP A 28 -10.03 12.39 7.55
N LEU A 29 -9.36 12.40 8.72
CA LEU A 29 -7.96 12.02 8.88
C LEU A 29 -7.69 10.58 8.41
N LEU A 30 -8.47 9.62 8.92
CA LEU A 30 -8.34 8.22 8.54
C LEU A 30 -8.61 8.02 7.05
N SER A 31 -9.62 8.70 6.50
CA SER A 31 -9.94 8.66 5.07
C SER A 31 -8.80 9.20 4.20
N ALA A 32 -8.13 10.27 4.66
CA ALA A 32 -6.97 10.82 3.97
C ALA A 32 -5.78 9.85 3.97
N LEU A 33 -5.49 9.21 5.11
CA LEU A 33 -4.44 8.19 5.21
C LEU A 33 -4.74 6.99 4.29
N VAL A 34 -5.98 6.49 4.31
CA VAL A 34 -6.41 5.37 3.47
C VAL A 34 -6.35 5.73 1.99
N LEU A 35 -6.65 6.97 1.61
CA LEU A 35 -6.54 7.44 0.23
C LEU A 35 -5.08 7.42 -0.25
N GLU A 36 -4.14 7.91 0.57
CA GLU A 36 -2.70 7.82 0.23
C GLU A 36 -2.26 6.36 0.11
N MET A 37 -2.70 5.48 1.01
CA MET A 37 -2.38 4.04 0.90
C MET A 37 -2.91 3.42 -0.39
N LYS A 38 -4.11 3.81 -0.85
CA LYS A 38 -4.70 3.34 -2.11
C LYS A 38 -3.99 3.90 -3.35
N MET A 39 -3.41 5.09 -3.23
CA MET A 39 -2.67 5.75 -4.31
C MET A 39 -1.21 5.28 -4.38
N MET A 40 -0.76 4.41 -3.46
CA MET A 40 0.61 3.88 -3.49
C MET A 40 0.84 3.02 -4.75
N PRO A 41 1.87 3.31 -5.55
CA PRO A 41 2.12 2.62 -6.82
C PRO A 41 2.70 1.21 -6.65
N SER A 42 3.30 0.91 -5.50
CA SER A 42 3.90 -0.40 -5.19
C SER A 42 3.98 -0.64 -3.68
N ILE A 43 4.26 -1.87 -3.29
CA ILE A 43 4.50 -2.26 -1.89
C ILE A 43 5.64 -1.39 -1.32
N TRP A 44 5.46 -0.87 -0.10
CA TRP A 44 6.40 0.04 0.59
C TRP A 44 7.86 -0.40 0.47
N ALA A 45 8.15 -1.66 0.80
CA ALA A 45 9.50 -2.25 0.75
C ALA A 45 10.13 -2.32 -0.65
N LYS A 46 9.33 -2.18 -1.72
CA LYS A 46 9.81 -2.15 -3.11
C LYS A 46 10.03 -0.72 -3.62
N MET A 47 9.66 0.28 -2.84
CA MET A 47 9.81 1.69 -3.19
C MET A 47 11.19 2.16 -2.78
N SER A 48 11.85 2.92 -3.66
CA SER A 48 13.08 3.61 -3.29
C SER A 48 12.83 4.57 -2.12
N GLN A 49 13.83 4.80 -1.26
CA GLN A 49 13.78 5.72 -0.13
C GLN A 49 13.21 7.08 -0.52
N LYS A 50 13.65 7.65 -1.65
CA LYS A 50 13.12 8.91 -2.18
C LYS A 50 11.60 8.91 -2.39
N LYS A 51 11.06 7.81 -2.93
CA LYS A 51 9.61 7.68 -3.15
C LYS A 51 8.85 7.45 -1.84
N GLN A 52 9.48 6.78 -0.86
CA GLN A 52 8.92 6.65 0.48
C GLN A 52 8.89 8.02 1.17
N ASP A 53 9.96 8.79 1.10
CA ASP A 53 10.05 10.15 1.62
C ASP A 53 9.02 11.08 0.99
N ASP A 54 8.80 11.01 -0.33
CA ASP A 54 7.76 11.78 -1.02
C ASP A 54 6.35 11.46 -0.47
N ILE A 55 6.07 10.20 -0.12
CA ILE A 55 4.79 9.81 0.50
C ILE A 55 4.72 10.32 1.94
N ILE A 56 5.80 10.16 2.72
CA ILE A 56 5.87 10.62 4.11
C ILE A 56 5.66 12.13 4.18
N GLU A 57 6.25 12.89 3.27
CA GLU A 57 6.11 14.34 3.23
C GLU A 57 4.67 14.75 2.90
N ARG A 58 3.99 14.05 1.98
CA ARG A 58 2.56 14.30 1.73
C ARG A 58 1.70 14.00 2.96
N LEU A 59 1.96 12.87 3.64
CA LEU A 59 1.28 12.51 4.87
C LEU A 59 1.55 13.53 5.98
N ARG A 60 2.79 14.03 6.09
CA ARG A 60 3.22 15.07 7.04
C ARG A 60 2.41 16.34 6.88
N ASN A 61 2.36 16.87 5.67
CA ASN A 61 1.57 18.08 5.37
C ASN A 61 0.07 17.89 5.65
N ARG A 62 -0.47 16.70 5.39
CA ARG A 62 -1.88 16.36 5.64
C ARG A 62 -2.21 16.33 7.15
N VAL A 63 -1.34 15.69 7.94
CA VAL A 63 -1.50 15.58 9.40
C VAL A 63 -1.30 16.94 10.05
N ASP A 64 -0.29 17.71 9.67
CA ASP A 64 -0.07 19.07 10.18
C ASP A 64 -1.31 19.96 9.98
N THR A 65 -1.88 19.93 8.78
CA THR A 65 -3.12 20.65 8.46
C THR A 65 -4.27 20.23 9.38
N ALA A 66 -4.45 18.93 9.58
CA ALA A 66 -5.52 18.40 10.43
C ALA A 66 -5.31 18.71 11.92
N VAL A 67 -4.07 18.69 12.40
CA VAL A 67 -3.72 19.06 13.78
C VAL A 67 -4.00 20.54 14.02
N LYS A 68 -3.59 21.42 13.09
CA LYS A 68 -3.92 22.86 13.13
C LYS A 68 -5.43 23.09 13.25
N MET A 69 -6.21 22.37 12.46
CA MET A 69 -7.67 22.43 12.51
C MET A 69 -8.26 21.87 13.81
N ALA A 70 -7.74 20.76 14.32
CA ALA A 70 -8.18 20.18 15.58
C ALA A 70 -7.93 21.12 16.75
N VAL A 71 -6.74 21.74 16.81
CA VAL A 71 -6.42 22.78 17.80
C VAL A 71 -7.40 23.95 17.70
N HIS A 72 -7.73 24.37 16.48
CA HIS A 72 -8.69 25.44 16.24
C HIS A 72 -10.11 25.08 16.71
N LEU A 73 -10.58 23.86 16.41
CA LEU A 73 -11.90 23.36 16.82
C LEU A 73 -12.01 23.16 18.34
N ILE A 74 -10.95 22.66 18.98
CA ILE A 74 -10.89 22.52 20.44
C ILE A 74 -10.89 23.91 21.09
N ALA A 75 -10.13 24.86 20.55
CA ALA A 75 -10.12 26.24 21.02
C ALA A 75 -11.49 26.92 20.84
N ALA A 76 -12.25 26.54 19.81
CA ALA A 76 -13.60 27.04 19.57
C ALA A 76 -14.58 26.65 20.67
N ASN A 77 -14.50 25.42 21.19
CA ASN A 77 -15.36 24.88 22.26
C ASN A 77 -16.86 25.26 22.10
N GLY A 78 -17.39 25.18 20.88
CA GLY A 78 -18.79 25.52 20.54
C GLY A 78 -19.11 27.02 20.42
N ARG A 79 -18.12 27.91 20.44
CA ARG A 79 -18.28 29.35 20.27
C ARG A 79 -18.07 29.75 18.80
N THR A 80 -18.64 30.89 18.41
CA THR A 80 -18.36 31.50 17.10
C THR A 80 -16.90 31.91 17.03
N VAL A 81 -16.14 31.29 16.13
CA VAL A 81 -14.72 31.59 15.93
C VAL A 81 -14.54 32.32 14.61
N LEU A 82 -13.72 33.36 14.66
CA LEU A 82 -13.38 34.20 13.52
C LEU A 82 -11.87 34.09 13.31
N GLN A 83 -11.47 33.49 12.19
CA GLN A 83 -10.06 33.40 11.82
C GLN A 83 -9.69 34.60 10.95
N GLY A 84 -8.70 35.37 11.40
CA GLY A 84 -8.17 36.50 10.66
C GLY A 84 -6.72 36.75 11.01
N ASP A 85 -6.01 37.46 10.13
CA ASP A 85 -4.61 37.79 10.29
C ASP A 85 -4.44 39.06 11.10
N LEU A 86 -3.60 39.02 12.12
CA LEU A 86 -3.26 40.18 12.93
C LEU A 86 -2.33 41.10 12.12
N ASP A 87 -2.86 42.20 11.62
CA ASP A 87 -2.16 43.12 10.70
C ASP A 87 -1.31 44.15 11.44
N LYS A 88 -1.85 44.71 12.53
CA LYS A 88 -1.16 45.74 13.31
C LYS A 88 -1.59 45.68 14.76
N VAL A 89 -0.61 45.74 15.68
CA VAL A 89 -0.83 45.97 17.11
C VAL A 89 -0.21 47.31 17.48
N THR A 90 -1.01 48.20 18.07
CA THR A 90 -0.55 49.51 18.55
C THR A 90 -0.81 49.58 20.05
N ILE A 91 0.24 49.90 20.82
CA ILE A 91 0.17 50.00 22.28
C ILE A 91 0.58 51.41 22.66
N HIS A 92 -0.41 52.29 22.86
CA HIS A 92 -0.20 53.67 23.31
C HIS A 92 -0.96 53.93 24.61
N ASN A 93 -2.26 54.25 24.52
CA ASN A 93 -3.16 54.50 25.67
C ASN A 93 -4.27 53.43 25.75
N GLY A 94 -3.91 52.20 25.41
CA GLY A 94 -4.80 51.07 25.15
C GLY A 94 -4.23 50.23 24.01
N THR A 95 -4.40 48.91 24.09
CA THR A 95 -3.95 48.00 23.03
C THR A 95 -5.00 47.93 21.94
N GLN A 96 -4.67 48.44 20.76
CA GLN A 96 -5.51 48.30 19.56
C GLN A 96 -4.89 47.29 18.62
N ALA A 97 -5.66 46.26 18.27
CA ALA A 97 -5.30 45.23 17.30
C ALA A 97 -6.19 45.39 16.07
N THR A 98 -5.58 45.47 14.88
CA THR A 98 -6.29 45.41 13.60
C THR A 98 -6.16 43.99 13.07
N ILE A 99 -7.29 43.31 12.88
CA ILE A 99 -7.35 41.94 12.37
C ILE A 99 -8.04 41.98 11.00
N LYS A 100 -7.40 41.42 9.99
CA LYS A 100 -7.94 41.29 8.64
C LYS A 100 -8.61 39.94 8.50
N PHE A 101 -9.88 39.94 8.14
CA PHE A 101 -10.63 38.73 7.86
C PHE A 101 -10.75 38.53 6.34
N GLY A 102 -10.61 37.28 5.88
CA GLY A 102 -10.88 36.95 4.48
C GLY A 102 -12.34 37.22 4.12
N LYS A 103 -12.61 37.61 2.87
CA LYS A 103 -13.97 37.99 2.40
C LYS A 103 -15.03 36.89 2.55
N ALA A 104 -14.61 35.63 2.65
CA ALA A 104 -15.47 34.46 2.81
C ALA A 104 -15.40 33.85 4.22
N ALA A 105 -14.84 34.56 5.20
CA ALA A 105 -14.72 34.05 6.56
C ALA A 105 -16.12 33.80 7.17
N PRO A 106 -16.41 32.58 7.66
CA PRO A 106 -17.64 32.31 8.38
C PRO A 106 -17.68 33.15 9.65
N GLY A 107 -18.86 33.66 10.03
CA GLY A 107 -19.01 34.47 11.24
C GLY A 107 -18.90 36.01 11.05
N LEU A 108 -18.60 36.49 9.83
CA LEU A 108 -18.43 37.93 9.56
C LEU A 108 -19.67 38.77 9.90
N LEU A 109 -20.86 38.20 9.71
CA LEU A 109 -22.12 38.88 10.03
C LEU A 109 -22.27 39.02 11.55
N GLU A 110 -21.97 37.94 12.28
CA GLU A 110 -21.98 37.88 13.73
C GLU A 110 -20.98 38.88 14.33
N LEU A 111 -19.79 39.02 13.74
CA LEU A 111 -18.79 40.03 14.12
C LEU A 111 -19.34 41.45 13.96
N ALA A 112 -19.99 41.75 12.83
CA ALA A 112 -20.56 43.06 12.58
C ALA A 112 -21.66 43.41 13.59
N THR A 113 -22.44 42.41 14.02
CA THR A 113 -23.48 42.59 15.05
C THR A 113 -22.96 42.64 16.48
N ALA A 114 -21.73 42.16 16.73
CA ALA A 114 -21.10 42.14 18.06
C ALA A 114 -20.45 43.48 18.45
N GLN A 115 -20.64 44.54 17.67
CA GLN A 115 -20.09 45.86 17.97
C GLN A 115 -20.57 46.36 19.34
N GLY A 116 -19.62 46.64 20.24
CA GLY A 116 -19.90 47.08 21.62
C GLY A 116 -20.07 45.95 22.64
N GLN A 117 -19.94 44.68 22.24
CA GLN A 117 -19.93 43.54 23.15
C GLN A 117 -18.50 43.14 23.53
N ALA A 118 -18.35 42.42 24.66
CA ALA A 118 -17.06 41.88 25.08
C ALA A 118 -16.67 40.69 24.19
N VAL A 119 -15.48 40.74 23.61
CA VAL A 119 -14.94 39.70 22.72
C VAL A 119 -13.70 39.08 23.36
N LEU A 120 -13.57 37.75 23.29
CA LEU A 120 -12.37 37.03 23.71
C LEU A 120 -11.50 36.77 22.49
N LEU A 121 -10.26 37.27 22.51
CA LEU A 121 -9.26 36.98 21.48
C LEU A 121 -8.46 35.74 21.90
N VAL A 122 -8.56 34.66 21.13
CA VAL A 122 -7.75 33.45 21.33
C VAL A 122 -6.63 33.47 20.31
N VAL A 123 -5.40 33.68 20.78
CA VAL A 123 -4.21 33.47 19.96
C VAL A 123 -3.92 31.97 20.00
N SER A 124 -4.16 31.25 18.90
CA SER A 124 -3.70 29.86 18.82
C SER A 124 -2.18 29.88 18.97
N GLY A 125 -1.66 29.22 20.01
CA GLY A 125 -0.22 29.01 20.15
C GLY A 125 0.37 28.32 18.91
N ASN A 126 1.69 28.35 18.77
CA ASN A 126 2.37 27.79 17.61
C ASN A 126 1.93 26.32 17.41
N PRO A 127 1.25 25.98 16.30
CA PRO A 127 0.78 24.61 16.05
C PRO A 127 1.91 23.58 15.98
N GLU A 128 3.14 24.03 15.77
CA GLU A 128 4.36 23.21 15.86
C GLU A 128 4.50 22.49 17.21
N THR A 129 3.87 22.99 18.27
CA THR A 129 3.85 22.36 19.60
C THR A 129 3.18 20.98 19.58
N PHE A 130 2.28 20.72 18.63
CA PHE A 130 1.53 19.47 18.51
C PHE A 130 2.02 18.57 17.37
N THR A 131 3.01 19.01 16.60
CA THR A 131 3.61 18.24 15.50
C THR A 131 5.05 17.80 15.82
N GLY A 132 5.49 17.91 17.07
CA GLY A 132 6.81 17.49 17.51
C GLY A 132 7.08 16.00 17.24
N GLY A 133 8.29 15.69 16.77
CA GLY A 133 8.72 14.31 16.42
C GLY A 133 8.27 13.86 15.03
N MET A 134 7.49 14.66 14.28
CA MET A 134 7.05 14.27 12.94
C MET A 134 8.21 14.20 11.92
N ASP A 135 9.31 14.92 12.17
CA ASP A 135 10.52 14.95 11.33
C ASP A 135 11.43 13.72 11.52
N GLU A 136 11.17 12.93 12.57
CA GLU A 136 11.88 11.69 12.87
C GLU A 136 11.38 10.52 12.00
N VAL A 137 10.17 10.65 11.44
CA VAL A 137 9.61 9.67 10.50
C VAL A 137 10.22 9.89 9.12
N ARG A 138 10.96 8.88 8.62
CA ARG A 138 11.69 8.94 7.34
C ARG A 138 11.57 7.60 6.61
N GLY A 139 11.73 7.65 5.29
CA GLY A 139 11.77 6.45 4.45
C GLY A 139 12.94 5.57 4.84
N GLU A 140 12.71 4.26 4.76
CA GLU A 140 13.75 3.28 5.02
C GLU A 140 14.85 3.43 3.95
N ALA A 141 16.10 3.32 4.38
CA ALA A 141 17.23 3.33 3.46
C ALA A 141 17.06 2.20 2.46
N ASP A 142 17.33 2.49 1.18
CA ASP A 142 17.31 1.48 0.13
C ASP A 142 18.21 0.31 0.57
N GLN A 143 17.61 -0.88 0.71
CA GLN A 143 18.42 -2.09 0.87
C GLN A 143 19.30 -2.16 -0.37
N ARG A 144 20.62 -1.97 -0.17
CA ARG A 144 21.58 -2.23 -1.24
C ARG A 144 21.29 -3.64 -1.73
N GLY A 145 20.98 -3.76 -3.02
CA GLY A 145 20.94 -5.08 -3.65
C GLY A 145 22.21 -5.81 -3.26
N LEU A 146 22.06 -7.06 -2.82
CA LEU A 146 23.19 -7.90 -2.44
C LEU A 146 24.18 -7.88 -3.62
N ASP A 147 25.29 -7.15 -3.47
CA ASP A 147 26.33 -7.05 -4.49
C ASP A 147 27.12 -8.35 -4.43
N LEU A 148 26.58 -9.36 -5.12
CA LEU A 148 27.29 -10.60 -5.44
C LEU A 148 28.33 -10.22 -6.48
N GLY A 149 29.42 -9.63 -5.99
CA GLY A 149 30.45 -8.97 -6.76
C GLY A 149 30.91 -9.79 -7.96
N ARG A 150 31.25 -9.05 -9.03
CA ARG A 150 31.96 -9.43 -10.25
C ARG A 150 32.18 -10.93 -10.44
N GLU A 151 31.66 -11.46 -11.54
CA GLU A 151 32.12 -12.72 -12.10
C GLU A 151 33.66 -12.76 -12.08
N TYR A 152 34.22 -13.77 -11.43
CA TYR A 152 35.65 -14.04 -11.47
C TYR A 152 36.03 -14.19 -12.93
N ALA A 153 36.76 -13.21 -13.48
CA ALA A 153 37.43 -13.38 -14.74
C ALA A 153 38.76 -14.10 -14.48
N ASP A 154 39.09 -15.07 -15.33
CA ASP A 154 40.26 -15.95 -15.21
C ASP A 154 41.62 -15.21 -15.30
N ASP A 155 41.63 -13.88 -15.37
CA ASP A 155 42.81 -13.03 -15.60
C ASP A 155 43.23 -12.18 -14.39
N ASP A 156 42.55 -12.30 -13.25
CA ASP A 156 42.87 -11.55 -12.02
C ASP A 156 43.99 -12.24 -11.21
N GLY A 157 45.02 -12.72 -11.91
CA GLY A 157 46.17 -13.44 -11.38
C GLY A 157 47.06 -12.62 -10.44
N ALA A 158 46.55 -12.28 -9.25
CA ALA A 158 47.38 -11.87 -8.13
C ALA A 158 47.97 -13.14 -7.48
N GLY A 159 49.00 -13.68 -8.13
CA GLY A 159 49.78 -14.79 -7.60
C GLY A 159 50.34 -14.46 -6.22
N MET A 160 50.12 -15.37 -5.27
CA MET A 160 50.71 -15.35 -3.93
C MET A 160 52.24 -15.25 -4.06
N PRO A 161 52.92 -14.29 -3.40
CA PRO A 161 54.37 -14.28 -3.38
C PRO A 161 54.87 -15.54 -2.63
N PRO A 162 55.99 -16.15 -3.05
CA PRO A 162 56.49 -17.35 -2.40
C PRO A 162 56.86 -17.07 -0.95
N ALA A 163 56.45 -17.97 -0.05
CA ALA A 163 56.72 -17.88 1.37
C ALA A 163 58.23 -17.86 1.63
N THR A 164 58.71 -16.83 2.32
CA THR A 164 60.03 -16.83 2.95
C THR A 164 59.92 -17.51 4.30
N ASP A 165 60.79 -18.49 4.54
CA ASP A 165 60.90 -19.21 5.81
C ASP A 165 61.15 -18.25 6.98
N GLY A 166 60.24 -18.26 7.97
CA GLY A 166 60.48 -17.66 9.28
C GLY A 166 59.26 -16.96 9.89
N ASP A 167 58.75 -17.56 10.97
CA ASP A 167 57.90 -16.99 12.04
C ASP A 167 56.57 -16.30 11.66
N ASP A 168 55.47 -16.99 11.91
CA ASP A 168 54.55 -16.69 13.03
C ASP A 168 53.27 -17.55 12.89
N VAL A 169 53.25 -18.70 13.55
CA VAL A 169 52.02 -19.48 13.72
C VAL A 169 51.22 -18.84 14.86
N VAL A 170 50.30 -17.95 14.51
CA VAL A 170 49.23 -17.54 15.42
C VAL A 170 48.10 -18.56 15.34
N ASP A 171 47.94 -19.36 16.39
CA ASP A 171 46.78 -20.23 16.58
C ASP A 171 45.50 -19.38 16.68
N ALA A 172 44.85 -19.15 15.54
CA ALA A 172 43.51 -18.60 15.50
C ALA A 172 42.53 -19.70 15.92
N GLU A 173 41.92 -19.55 17.10
CA GLU A 173 40.77 -20.35 17.50
C GLU A 173 39.67 -20.22 16.43
N PHE A 174 39.49 -21.30 15.68
CA PHE A 174 38.46 -21.40 14.65
C PHE A 174 37.09 -21.46 15.31
N LYS A 175 36.40 -20.31 15.42
CA LYS A 175 35.00 -20.30 15.79
C LYS A 175 34.19 -20.81 14.61
N VAL A 176 33.91 -22.11 14.60
CA VAL A 176 32.98 -22.75 13.66
C VAL A 176 31.63 -22.03 13.81
N LEU A 177 31.29 -21.19 12.84
CA LEU A 177 29.91 -20.75 12.65
C LEU A 177 29.13 -21.99 12.19
N GLY A 178 28.18 -22.42 13.02
CA GLY A 178 27.38 -23.61 12.76
C GLY A 178 26.73 -23.51 11.38
N ILE A 179 27.03 -24.49 10.53
CA ILE A 179 26.29 -24.70 9.29
C ILE A 179 24.86 -25.05 9.71
N ASP A 180 23.89 -24.19 9.42
CA ASP A 180 22.47 -24.53 9.57
C ASP A 180 22.21 -25.80 8.76
N HIS A 181 21.94 -26.90 9.46
CA HIS A 181 21.72 -28.19 8.84
C HIS A 181 20.44 -28.09 8.00
N GLN A 182 20.59 -28.01 6.67
CA GLN A 182 19.46 -28.10 5.75
C GLN A 182 18.71 -29.41 6.05
N PRO A 183 17.37 -29.39 6.24
CA PRO A 183 16.60 -30.61 6.47
C PRO A 183 16.79 -31.60 5.32
N LEU A 184 16.86 -32.89 5.64
CA LEU A 184 16.97 -33.93 4.62
C LEU A 184 15.69 -33.97 3.77
N GLN A 185 15.78 -34.40 2.51
CA GLN A 185 14.61 -34.50 1.63
C GLN A 185 13.49 -35.36 2.23
N ASP A 186 13.84 -36.41 2.98
CA ASP A 186 12.87 -37.27 3.66
C ASP A 186 12.07 -36.51 4.73
N GLU A 187 12.70 -35.57 5.43
CA GLU A 187 12.03 -34.74 6.44
C GLU A 187 11.08 -33.73 5.78
N LEU A 188 11.48 -33.18 4.64
CA LEU A 188 10.65 -32.29 3.82
C LEU A 188 9.40 -33.02 3.30
N ASN A 189 9.57 -34.24 2.80
CA ASN A 189 8.47 -35.07 2.33
C ASN A 189 7.51 -35.43 3.47
N ALA A 190 8.04 -35.81 4.64
CA ALA A 190 7.23 -36.10 5.82
C ALA A 190 6.43 -34.87 6.29
N ALA A 191 7.03 -33.67 6.22
CA ALA A 191 6.33 -32.43 6.54
C ALA A 191 5.17 -32.15 5.56
N PHE A 192 5.37 -32.38 4.26
CA PHE A 192 4.32 -32.27 3.24
C PHE A 192 3.14 -33.22 3.53
N GLU A 193 3.41 -34.51 3.78
CA GLU A 193 2.36 -35.50 4.09
C GLU A 193 1.60 -35.15 5.38
N ALA A 194 2.30 -34.65 6.40
CA ALA A 194 1.69 -34.18 7.63
C ALA A 194 0.75 -32.98 7.40
N GLY A 195 1.11 -32.10 6.46
CA GLY A 195 0.26 -31.00 6.01
C GLY A 195 -1.03 -31.47 5.37
N ALA A 196 -0.92 -32.40 4.42
CA ALA A 196 -2.06 -33.00 3.74
C ALA A 196 -2.99 -33.72 4.72
N THR A 197 -2.41 -34.47 5.67
CA THR A 197 -3.17 -35.16 6.73
C THR A 197 -3.91 -34.15 7.63
N ALA A 198 -3.27 -33.06 8.02
CA ALA A 198 -3.91 -32.04 8.84
C ALA A 198 -5.07 -31.34 8.11
N ALA A 199 -4.95 -31.16 6.79
CA ALA A 199 -6.05 -30.68 5.97
C ALA A 199 -7.20 -31.70 5.94
N ALA A 200 -6.88 -32.99 5.80
CA ALA A 200 -7.83 -34.10 5.88
C ALA A 200 -8.60 -34.18 7.20
N GLU A 201 -7.94 -33.82 8.29
CA GLU A 201 -8.54 -33.72 9.62
C GLU A 201 -9.33 -32.41 9.83
N GLY A 202 -9.40 -31.53 8.82
CA GLY A 202 -10.13 -30.26 8.88
C GLY A 202 -9.45 -29.17 9.72
N LYS A 203 -8.16 -29.32 10.05
CA LYS A 203 -7.42 -28.32 10.82
C LYS A 203 -7.13 -27.08 9.96
N PRO A 204 -7.16 -25.86 10.52
CA PRO A 204 -6.82 -24.65 9.78
C PRO A 204 -5.32 -24.61 9.40
N GLU A 205 -4.94 -23.84 8.38
CA GLU A 205 -3.53 -23.64 7.97
C GLU A 205 -2.65 -23.14 9.13
N SER A 206 -3.23 -22.38 10.07
CA SER A 206 -2.56 -21.90 11.28
C SER A 206 -2.21 -23.00 12.30
N ALA A 207 -2.67 -24.24 12.08
CA ALA A 207 -2.32 -25.39 12.91
C ALA A 207 -0.95 -26.00 12.56
N CYS A 208 -0.21 -25.41 11.62
CA CYS A 208 1.15 -25.80 11.30
C CYS A 208 2.01 -25.82 12.59
N PRO A 209 2.70 -26.93 12.91
CA PRO A 209 3.56 -27.00 14.09
C PRO A 209 4.73 -26.02 14.01
N VAL A 210 5.23 -25.58 15.17
CA VAL A 210 6.45 -24.78 15.24
C VAL A 210 7.66 -25.66 14.90
N MET A 211 8.20 -25.49 13.69
CA MET A 211 9.32 -26.26 13.14
C MET A 211 10.26 -25.36 12.32
N ALA A 212 11.37 -25.91 11.83
CA ALA A 212 12.30 -25.18 10.97
C ALA A 212 11.58 -24.62 9.72
N GLY A 213 11.98 -23.44 9.27
CA GLY A 213 11.34 -22.72 8.16
C GLY A 213 11.08 -23.57 6.91
N PRO A 214 12.06 -24.35 6.41
CA PRO A 214 11.85 -25.21 5.25
C PRO A 214 10.76 -26.28 5.44
N LEU A 215 10.67 -26.89 6.63
CA LEU A 215 9.66 -27.90 6.94
C LEU A 215 8.26 -27.28 7.05
N CYS A 216 8.15 -26.08 7.62
CA CYS A 216 6.89 -25.35 7.71
C CYS A 216 6.33 -25.01 6.32
N ILE A 217 7.21 -24.63 5.38
CA ILE A 217 6.82 -24.36 3.99
C ILE A 217 6.25 -25.62 3.34
N GLU A 218 6.92 -26.77 3.48
CA GLU A 218 6.44 -28.03 2.89
C GLU A 218 5.13 -28.49 3.52
N TRP A 219 4.97 -28.34 4.84
CA TRP A 219 3.71 -28.63 5.52
C TRP A 219 2.55 -27.80 4.95
N VAL A 220 2.75 -26.49 4.74
CA VAL A 220 1.71 -25.62 4.16
C VAL A 220 1.39 -26.01 2.72
N LYS A 221 2.39 -26.44 1.94
CA LYS A 221 2.17 -26.95 0.57
C LYS A 221 1.30 -28.20 0.56
N GLY A 222 1.58 -29.17 1.43
CA GLY A 222 0.78 -30.38 1.54
C GLY A 222 -0.65 -30.10 1.99
N TRP A 223 -0.83 -29.18 2.95
CA TRP A 223 -2.15 -28.76 3.41
C TRP A 223 -3.00 -28.14 2.29
N LYS A 224 -2.39 -27.29 1.46
CA LYS A 224 -3.06 -26.63 0.33
C LYS A 224 -3.39 -27.61 -0.79
N ALA A 225 -2.45 -28.49 -1.15
CA ALA A 225 -2.66 -29.49 -2.19
C ALA A 225 -3.89 -30.36 -1.90
N TRP A 226 -4.02 -30.84 -0.66
CA TRP A 226 -5.18 -31.65 -0.27
C TRP A 226 -6.50 -30.86 -0.33
N ARG A 227 -6.53 -29.59 0.10
CA ARG A 227 -7.75 -28.77 0.02
C ARG A 227 -8.12 -28.37 -1.41
N GLU A 228 -7.13 -28.26 -2.29
CA GLU A 228 -7.35 -28.00 -3.71
C GLU A 228 -8.02 -29.21 -4.39
N ASP A 229 -7.67 -30.43 -3.96
CA ASP A 229 -8.32 -31.66 -4.42
C ASP A 229 -9.73 -31.88 -3.81
N GLU A 230 -9.96 -31.44 -2.55
CA GLU A 230 -11.21 -31.73 -1.83
C GLU A 230 -12.32 -30.66 -1.96
N HIS A 231 -12.01 -29.46 -2.49
CA HIS A 231 -13.05 -28.51 -2.89
C HIS A 231 -13.51 -28.83 -4.31
N PRO A 232 -14.67 -29.48 -4.51
CA PRO A 232 -15.28 -29.50 -5.83
C PRO A 232 -15.49 -28.05 -6.25
N GLU A 233 -14.84 -27.68 -7.35
CA GLU A 233 -14.88 -26.39 -8.03
C GLU A 233 -16.05 -25.51 -7.57
N VAL A 234 -15.78 -24.58 -6.65
CA VAL A 234 -16.74 -23.50 -6.37
C VAL A 234 -16.79 -22.69 -7.65
N ILE A 235 -17.78 -23.00 -8.49
CA ILE A 235 -18.06 -22.29 -9.73
C ILE A 235 -18.22 -20.82 -9.34
N ASP A 236 -17.36 -19.98 -9.90
CA ASP A 236 -17.41 -18.55 -9.66
C ASP A 236 -18.81 -18.04 -10.01
N GLU A 237 -19.43 -17.26 -9.12
CA GLU A 237 -20.80 -16.75 -9.28
C GLU A 237 -21.03 -15.99 -10.61
N LEU A 238 -19.96 -15.46 -11.21
CA LEU A 238 -19.98 -14.74 -12.48
C LEU A 238 -19.68 -15.64 -13.69
N TYR A 239 -19.54 -16.95 -13.50
CA TYR A 239 -19.18 -17.90 -14.56
C TYR A 239 -20.19 -17.89 -15.70
N ASP A 240 -21.49 -18.02 -15.41
CA ASP A 240 -22.53 -18.06 -16.44
C ASP A 240 -22.56 -16.75 -17.25
N GLN A 241 -22.44 -15.60 -16.58
CA GLN A 241 -22.37 -14.29 -17.23
C GLN A 241 -21.11 -14.16 -18.10
N ALA A 242 -20.00 -14.72 -17.64
CA ALA A 242 -18.75 -14.72 -18.38
C ALA A 242 -18.85 -15.58 -19.66
N VAL A 243 -19.53 -16.74 -19.59
CA VAL A 243 -19.80 -17.60 -20.74
C VAL A 243 -20.69 -16.88 -21.75
N GLU A 244 -21.74 -16.19 -21.31
CA GLU A 244 -22.60 -15.39 -22.18
C GLU A 244 -21.84 -14.29 -22.92
N CYS A 245 -21.01 -13.52 -22.20
CA CYS A 245 -20.18 -12.48 -22.80
C CYS A 245 -19.24 -13.05 -23.88
N VAL A 246 -18.60 -14.18 -23.57
CA VAL A 246 -17.66 -14.85 -24.48
C VAL A 246 -18.37 -15.40 -25.72
N ARG A 247 -19.52 -16.06 -25.54
CA ARG A 247 -20.33 -16.59 -26.64
C ARG A 247 -20.88 -15.48 -27.54
N ALA A 248 -21.32 -14.36 -26.97
CA ALA A 248 -21.83 -13.22 -27.74
C ALA A 248 -20.76 -12.57 -28.63
N ASP A 249 -19.51 -12.52 -28.14
CA ASP A 249 -18.40 -11.89 -28.85
C ASP A 249 -17.67 -12.84 -29.82
N GLY A 250 -17.79 -14.15 -29.63
CA GLY A 250 -17.09 -15.18 -30.41
C GLY A 250 -15.56 -15.18 -30.24
N LYS A 251 -15.03 -14.37 -29.32
CA LYS A 251 -13.60 -14.25 -29.02
C LYS A 251 -13.37 -14.12 -27.52
N VAL A 252 -12.38 -14.85 -27.01
CA VAL A 252 -12.04 -14.84 -25.59
C VAL A 252 -10.91 -13.85 -25.34
N SER A 253 -11.15 -12.85 -24.51
CA SER A 253 -10.11 -11.90 -24.09
C SER A 253 -10.24 -11.55 -22.61
N ILE A 254 -9.20 -11.86 -21.85
CA ILE A 254 -9.11 -11.58 -20.40
C ILE A 254 -9.33 -10.09 -20.12
N SER A 255 -8.75 -9.21 -20.94
CA SER A 255 -8.91 -7.76 -20.79
C SER A 255 -10.35 -7.28 -21.05
N LYS A 256 -11.10 -7.98 -21.90
CA LYS A 256 -12.48 -7.64 -22.23
C LYS A 256 -13.44 -8.12 -21.14
N LEU A 257 -13.28 -9.36 -20.68
CA LEU A 257 -13.97 -9.92 -19.51
C LEU A 257 -13.78 -9.05 -18.26
N ARG A 258 -12.55 -8.56 -18.03
CA ARG A 258 -12.24 -7.64 -16.93
C ARG A 258 -13.10 -6.37 -16.94
N ARG A 259 -13.34 -5.80 -18.14
CA ARG A 259 -14.09 -4.56 -18.31
C ARG A 259 -15.60 -4.78 -18.29
N GLN A 260 -16.09 -5.87 -18.87
CA GLN A 260 -17.52 -6.21 -18.91
C GLN A 260 -18.05 -6.63 -17.55
N LEU A 261 -17.32 -7.48 -16.81
CA LEU A 261 -17.74 -8.00 -15.51
C LEU A 261 -17.18 -7.21 -14.32
N GLN A 262 -16.38 -6.17 -14.56
CA GLN A 262 -15.74 -5.34 -13.52
C GLN A 262 -14.94 -6.13 -12.47
N ILE A 263 -14.29 -7.23 -12.90
CA ILE A 263 -13.52 -8.12 -12.04
C ILE A 263 -12.01 -7.84 -12.08
N GLY A 264 -11.25 -8.36 -11.09
CA GLY A 264 -9.79 -8.32 -11.09
C GLY A 264 -9.16 -9.29 -12.11
N ASN A 265 -7.89 -9.06 -12.48
CA ASN A 265 -7.18 -9.88 -13.49
C ASN A 265 -7.14 -11.37 -13.12
N GLY A 266 -6.72 -11.71 -11.90
CA GLY A 266 -6.65 -13.12 -11.46
C GLY A 266 -7.98 -13.86 -11.49
N ARG A 267 -9.09 -13.16 -11.22
CA ARG A 267 -10.44 -13.74 -11.31
C ARG A 267 -10.84 -13.99 -12.77
N ALA A 268 -10.52 -13.07 -13.68
CA ALA A 268 -10.76 -13.25 -15.11
C ALA A 268 -9.95 -14.40 -15.71
N VAL A 269 -8.69 -14.60 -15.27
CA VAL A 269 -7.86 -15.74 -15.66
C VAL A 269 -8.50 -17.05 -15.24
N ARG A 270 -8.86 -17.18 -13.96
CA ARG A 270 -9.52 -18.38 -13.41
C ARG A 270 -10.83 -18.71 -14.13
N LEU A 271 -11.64 -17.70 -14.44
CA LEU A 271 -12.87 -17.89 -15.21
C LEU A 271 -12.61 -18.46 -16.61
N VAL A 272 -11.55 -18.00 -17.28
CA VAL A 272 -11.17 -18.50 -18.61
C VAL A 272 -10.58 -19.91 -18.55
N GLU A 273 -9.75 -20.21 -17.55
CA GLU A 273 -9.22 -21.57 -17.31
C GLU A 273 -10.35 -22.56 -17.00
N GLU A 274 -11.35 -22.12 -16.26
CA GLU A 274 -12.53 -22.93 -15.95
C GLU A 274 -13.41 -23.16 -17.19
N MET A 275 -13.54 -22.15 -18.06
CA MET A 275 -14.19 -22.32 -19.37
C MET A 275 -13.43 -23.28 -20.28
N GLU A 276 -12.10 -23.32 -20.22
CA GLU A 276 -11.28 -24.25 -20.99
C GLU A 276 -11.48 -25.68 -20.48
N ARG A 277 -11.44 -25.88 -19.16
CA ARG A 277 -11.66 -27.18 -18.51
C ARG A 277 -13.04 -27.75 -18.85
N ARG A 278 -14.05 -26.89 -19.00
CA ARG A 278 -15.44 -27.26 -19.35
C ARG A 278 -15.72 -27.25 -20.85
N CYS A 279 -14.69 -27.14 -21.70
CA CYS A 279 -14.79 -27.18 -23.15
C CYS A 279 -15.69 -26.08 -23.76
N VAL A 280 -15.80 -24.92 -23.11
CA VAL A 280 -16.49 -23.74 -23.65
C VAL A 280 -15.54 -22.92 -24.54
N VAL A 281 -14.25 -22.92 -24.22
CA VAL A 281 -13.20 -22.23 -24.97
C VAL A 281 -12.07 -23.19 -25.33
N SER A 282 -11.42 -22.95 -26.45
CA SER A 282 -10.27 -23.72 -26.89
C SER A 282 -9.07 -23.51 -25.96
N PRO A 283 -8.11 -24.46 -25.98
CA PRO A 283 -6.78 -24.21 -25.46
C PRO A 283 -6.16 -22.95 -26.09
N ALA A 284 -5.21 -22.35 -25.37
CA ALA A 284 -4.46 -21.23 -25.90
C ALA A 284 -3.58 -21.68 -27.08
N ASP A 285 -3.67 -20.96 -28.20
CA ASP A 285 -2.74 -21.11 -29.33
C ASP A 285 -1.33 -20.58 -28.94
N ALA A 286 -0.34 -20.76 -29.82
CA ALA A 286 1.02 -20.24 -29.68
C ALA A 286 1.08 -18.71 -29.42
N ASP A 287 0.08 -17.97 -29.90
CA ASP A 287 -0.08 -16.53 -29.67
C ASP A 287 -0.91 -16.18 -28.41
N GLY A 288 -1.28 -17.19 -27.61
CA GLY A 288 -2.09 -17.02 -26.39
C GLY A 288 -3.56 -16.70 -26.65
N GLN A 289 -4.04 -16.85 -27.90
CA GLN A 289 -5.44 -16.61 -28.25
C GLN A 289 -6.29 -17.86 -28.04
N ARG A 290 -7.55 -17.64 -27.66
CA ARG A 290 -8.54 -18.69 -27.39
C ARG A 290 -9.81 -18.39 -28.18
N THR A 291 -10.40 -19.43 -28.75
CA THR A 291 -11.64 -19.36 -29.54
C THR A 291 -12.78 -20.01 -28.78
N VAL A 292 -14.01 -19.62 -29.09
CA VAL A 292 -15.21 -20.19 -28.44
C VAL A 292 -15.62 -21.43 -29.21
N ILE A 293 -15.78 -22.55 -28.51
CA ILE A 293 -16.24 -23.81 -29.12
C ILE A 293 -17.76 -23.68 -29.29
N GLY A 294 -18.23 -23.75 -30.54
CA GLY A 294 -19.66 -23.68 -30.85
C GLY A 294 -20.40 -24.97 -30.45
N GLU A 295 -21.70 -24.88 -30.15
CA GLU A 295 -22.54 -26.04 -29.82
C GLU A 295 -22.58 -27.10 -30.95
N ASP A 296 -22.32 -26.69 -32.20
CA ASP A 296 -22.20 -27.59 -33.36
C ASP A 296 -20.88 -28.38 -33.42
N ASP A 297 -19.81 -27.90 -32.77
CA ASP A 297 -18.49 -28.56 -32.78
C ASP A 297 -18.34 -29.60 -31.65
N ALA A 298 -18.97 -29.36 -30.50
CA ALA A 298 -18.98 -30.30 -29.37
C ALA A 298 -19.64 -31.66 -29.72
N SER A 299 -20.56 -31.65 -30.69
CA SER A 299 -21.26 -32.85 -31.18
C SER A 299 -20.45 -33.69 -32.16
N ARG A 300 -19.35 -33.14 -32.72
CA ARG A 300 -18.50 -33.81 -33.73
C ARG A 300 -17.26 -34.48 -33.15
N GLU A 301 -16.81 -34.07 -31.97
CA GLU A 301 -15.61 -34.62 -31.33
C GLU A 301 -15.94 -35.75 -30.34
N ALA A 302 -17.22 -35.91 -29.99
CA ALA A 302 -17.73 -36.97 -29.12
C ALA A 302 -18.31 -38.21 -29.87
N ALA A 303 -18.14 -38.29 -31.20
CA ALA A 303 -18.61 -39.38 -32.06
C ALA A 303 -17.44 -40.04 -32.81
#